data_AF-A0A7C1ZZ52-F1
#
_entry.id   AF-A0A7C1ZZ52-F1
#
_cell.length_a   1.000
_cell.length_b   1.000
_cell.length_c   1.000
_cell.angle_alpha   90.00
_cell.angle_beta   90.00
_cell.angle_gamma   90.00
#
_symmetry.space_group_name_H-M   'P 1'
#
loop_
_entity.id
_entity.type
_entity.pdbx_description
1 polymer ?
#
loop_
_entity_poly.entity_id
_entity_poly.type
_entity_poly.pdbx_seq_one_letter_code
_entity_poly.pdbx_strand_id
1 'polypeptide(L)'
;MALTGAATLTPGFGGPQGKVLPEHVAGMIGLPYVGKIFYVDATAGSDTANSGTSQNDALATVNTAFGKATSGQHDVIIIAPTGGSGRTTEAASINWNKRFTHLIGSAAPSMVNPRAGMSFTAAATTPSFTISENGCIFKNITIAQFNDVNVLLSISGDRNYFGNVHFAGIGDDTAGNDNAARVITFDGGEENTFDGCTFGVDTITRTGT
;
A
#
# COMPACT_ATOMS: atom_id res chain seq x y z
N MET A 1 10.28 -33.35 56.33
CA MET A 1 9.87 -32.12 55.63
C MET A 1 10.69 -32.06 54.35
N ALA A 2 10.18 -32.62 53.26
CA ALA A 2 10.85 -32.63 51.96
C ALA A 2 9.98 -31.80 51.01
N LEU A 3 10.56 -30.72 50.49
CA LEU A 3 9.88 -29.74 49.66
C LEU A 3 9.57 -30.38 48.30
N THR A 4 8.28 -30.50 48.01
CA THR A 4 7.71 -30.89 46.72
C THR A 4 7.79 -29.73 45.73
N GLY A 5 8.18 -30.03 44.48
CA GLY A 5 7.81 -29.23 43.31
C GLY A 5 8.89 -28.27 42.79
N ALA A 6 9.81 -28.78 41.97
CA ALA A 6 10.48 -27.93 41.00
C ALA A 6 9.48 -27.68 39.86
N ALA A 7 8.76 -26.56 39.91
CA ALA A 7 8.03 -26.06 38.76
C ALA A 7 9.06 -25.62 37.72
N THR A 8 9.33 -26.47 36.73
CA THR A 8 10.05 -26.07 35.52
C THR A 8 9.20 -25.01 34.83
N LEU A 9 9.52 -23.74 35.05
CA LEU A 9 9.03 -22.66 34.21
C LEU A 9 9.69 -22.83 32.85
N THR A 10 9.08 -23.63 31.97
CA THR A 10 9.33 -23.50 30.54
C THR A 10 8.78 -22.13 30.14
N PRO A 11 9.60 -21.13 29.77
CA PRO A 11 9.07 -19.91 29.19
C PRO A 11 8.35 -20.33 27.91
N GLY A 12 7.03 -20.33 27.96
CA GLY A 12 6.15 -20.67 26.86
C GLY A 12 6.20 -19.58 25.79
N PHE A 13 7.32 -19.44 25.09
CA PHE A 13 7.38 -18.79 23.78
C PHE A 13 6.76 -19.71 22.70
N GLY A 14 5.64 -20.36 23.04
CA GLY A 14 4.93 -21.33 22.21
C GLY A 14 3.49 -20.94 21.88
N GLY A 15 3.08 -19.70 22.17
CA GLY A 15 1.94 -19.11 21.47
C GLY A 15 2.28 -18.94 19.98
N PRO A 16 1.31 -18.85 19.05
CA PRO A 16 1.59 -18.74 17.62
C PRO A 16 2.52 -17.53 17.37
N GLN A 17 3.80 -17.84 17.17
CA GLN A 17 4.85 -16.88 16.86
C GLN A 17 4.53 -16.31 15.48
N GLY A 18 4.07 -15.06 15.41
CA GLY A 18 3.89 -14.36 14.13
C GLY A 18 2.71 -13.42 14.00
N LYS A 19 1.85 -13.23 15.01
CA LYS A 19 0.81 -12.19 14.92
C LYS A 19 1.42 -10.82 15.21
N VAL A 20 1.57 -10.00 14.18
CA VAL A 20 1.85 -8.58 14.35
C VAL A 20 0.67 -7.97 15.10
N LEU A 21 0.92 -7.45 16.31
CA LEU A 21 -0.08 -6.76 17.10
C LEU A 21 -0.31 -5.35 16.51
N PRO A 22 -1.53 -4.80 16.63
CA PRO A 22 -1.82 -3.41 16.23
C PRO A 22 -0.80 -2.40 16.74
N GLU A 23 -0.34 -2.52 17.99
CA GLU A 23 0.68 -1.65 18.58
C GLU A 23 2.04 -1.68 17.86
N HIS A 24 2.45 -2.84 17.31
CA HIS A 24 3.68 -2.93 16.54
C HIS A 24 3.57 -2.14 15.23
N VAL A 25 2.41 -2.24 14.57
CA VAL A 25 2.14 -1.47 13.34
C VAL A 25 2.03 0.02 13.65
N ALA A 26 1.36 0.38 14.74
CA ALA A 26 1.23 1.75 15.21
C ALA A 26 2.61 2.41 15.40
N GLY A 27 3.53 1.72 16.09
CA GLY A 27 4.92 2.18 16.24
C GLY A 27 5.66 2.34 14.91
N MET A 28 5.47 1.44 13.95
CA MET A 28 6.13 1.50 12.63
C MET A 28 5.67 2.68 11.76
N ILE A 29 4.40 3.06 11.88
CA ILE A 29 3.80 4.16 11.11
C ILE A 29 3.75 5.48 11.87
N GLY A 30 4.25 5.51 13.11
CA GLY A 30 4.35 6.72 13.92
C GLY A 30 3.02 7.18 14.51
N LEU A 31 2.06 6.27 14.69
CA LEU A 31 0.76 6.55 15.30
C LEU A 31 0.67 5.98 16.72
N PRO A 32 -0.10 6.61 17.63
CA PRO A 32 -0.32 6.08 18.97
C PRO A 32 -1.24 4.84 19.00
N TYR A 33 -2.07 4.65 17.96
CA TYR A 33 -2.91 3.47 17.77
C TYR A 33 -3.22 3.24 16.28
N VAL A 34 -3.69 2.03 15.96
CA VAL A 34 -4.26 1.69 14.66
C VAL A 34 -5.54 0.88 14.85
N GLY A 35 -6.40 0.90 13.83
CA GLY A 35 -7.61 0.11 13.75
C GLY A 35 -7.35 -1.33 13.33
N LYS A 36 -8.20 -1.84 12.44
CA LYS A 36 -8.03 -3.18 11.86
C LYS A 36 -6.85 -3.21 10.92
N ILE A 37 -6.18 -4.35 10.88
CA ILE A 37 -5.08 -4.60 9.95
C ILE A 37 -5.59 -5.58 8.88
N PHE A 38 -5.39 -5.21 7.61
CA PHE A 38 -5.66 -6.07 6.47
C PHE A 38 -4.36 -6.43 5.76
N TYR A 39 -4.12 -7.72 5.54
CA TYR A 39 -2.95 -8.23 4.83
C TYR A 39 -3.28 -8.47 3.37
N VAL A 40 -2.36 -8.08 2.50
CA VAL A 40 -2.46 -8.23 1.04
C VAL A 40 -1.20 -8.93 0.52
N ASP A 41 -1.38 -10.00 -0.22
CA ASP A 41 -0.32 -10.76 -0.88
C ASP A 41 -0.76 -11.15 -2.29
N ALA A 42 -0.13 -10.58 -3.31
CA ALA A 42 -0.45 -10.82 -4.70
C ALA A 42 -0.22 -12.28 -5.15
N THR A 43 0.66 -13.03 -4.45
CA THR A 43 1.03 -14.39 -4.85
C THR A 43 0.18 -15.44 -4.13
N ALA A 44 0.03 -15.31 -2.82
CA ALA A 44 -0.62 -16.32 -1.98
C ALA A 44 -2.04 -15.92 -1.52
N GLY A 45 -2.44 -14.67 -1.72
CA GLY A 45 -3.73 -14.15 -1.27
C GLY A 45 -4.90 -14.54 -2.16
N SER A 46 -6.12 -14.36 -1.63
CA SER A 46 -7.37 -14.60 -2.35
C SER A 46 -8.45 -13.61 -1.93
N ASP A 47 -9.03 -12.90 -2.89
CA ASP A 47 -10.10 -11.92 -2.60
C ASP A 47 -11.45 -12.57 -2.29
N THR A 48 -11.64 -13.83 -2.71
CA THR A 48 -12.91 -14.55 -2.55
C THR A 48 -12.89 -15.57 -1.42
N ALA A 49 -11.72 -16.14 -1.10
CA ALA A 49 -11.59 -17.15 -0.05
C ALA A 49 -11.12 -16.57 1.29
N ASN A 50 -10.40 -15.45 1.28
CA ASN A 50 -9.73 -14.95 2.48
C ASN A 50 -10.39 -13.70 3.07
N SER A 51 -10.20 -13.51 4.37
CA SER A 51 -10.78 -12.36 5.08
C SER A 51 -9.83 -11.17 5.19
N GLY A 52 -8.53 -11.38 5.03
CA GLY A 52 -7.47 -10.37 5.13
C GLY A 52 -6.92 -10.20 6.55
N THR A 53 -7.31 -11.03 7.52
CA THR A 53 -7.05 -10.76 8.95
C THR A 53 -5.70 -11.27 9.46
N SER A 54 -4.96 -12.00 8.62
CA SER A 54 -3.59 -12.47 8.92
C SER A 54 -2.82 -12.73 7.63
N GLN A 55 -1.50 -12.91 7.73
CA GLN A 55 -0.65 -13.22 6.58
C GLN A 55 -1.06 -14.51 5.83
N ASN A 56 -1.49 -15.54 6.56
CA ASN A 56 -1.94 -16.82 5.97
C ASN A 56 -3.39 -16.74 5.44
N ASP A 57 -4.04 -15.60 5.63
CA ASP A 57 -5.42 -15.29 5.22
C ASP A 57 -5.41 -13.93 4.49
N ALA A 58 -4.36 -13.66 3.71
CA ALA A 58 -4.20 -12.39 3.01
C ALA A 58 -5.15 -12.28 1.81
N LEU A 59 -5.59 -11.05 1.51
CA LEU A 59 -6.30 -10.74 0.28
C LEU A 59 -5.33 -10.66 -0.89
N ALA A 60 -5.81 -10.79 -2.12
CA ALA A 60 -4.98 -10.73 -3.32
C ALA A 60 -4.75 -9.29 -3.80
N THR A 61 -5.71 -8.38 -3.56
CA THR A 61 -5.68 -7.01 -4.07
C THR A 61 -5.82 -5.96 -2.98
N VAL A 62 -5.25 -4.78 -3.25
CA VAL A 62 -5.41 -3.60 -2.38
C VAL A 62 -6.85 -3.11 -2.45
N ASN A 63 -7.51 -3.15 -3.62
CA ASN A 63 -8.89 -2.69 -3.75
C ASN A 63 -9.85 -3.49 -2.86
N THR A 64 -9.73 -4.82 -2.83
CA THR A 64 -10.57 -5.66 -1.96
C THR A 64 -10.31 -5.38 -0.47
N ALA A 65 -9.04 -5.20 -0.07
CA ALA A 65 -8.70 -4.83 1.30
C ALA A 65 -9.27 -3.46 1.68
N PHE A 66 -9.15 -2.48 0.78
CA PHE A 66 -9.71 -1.14 0.96
C PHE A 66 -11.23 -1.18 1.10
N GLY A 67 -11.91 -2.05 0.34
CA GLY A 67 -13.35 -2.30 0.49
C GLY A 67 -13.76 -2.68 1.92
N LYS A 68 -12.91 -3.41 2.64
CA LYS A 68 -13.16 -3.85 4.03
C LYS A 68 -12.78 -2.83 5.10
N ALA A 69 -11.94 -1.85 4.76
CA ALA A 69 -11.55 -0.78 5.68
C ALA A 69 -12.73 0.14 6.04
N THR A 70 -12.66 0.79 7.20
CA THR A 70 -13.67 1.71 7.70
C THR A 70 -13.08 3.11 7.85
N SER A 71 -13.74 4.09 7.25
CA SER A 71 -13.32 5.50 7.32
C SER A 71 -13.24 6.00 8.77
N GLY A 72 -12.15 6.69 9.11
CA GLY A 72 -11.92 7.28 10.43
C GLY A 72 -11.39 6.33 11.50
N GLN A 73 -11.12 5.07 11.18
CA GLN A 73 -10.74 4.05 12.16
C GLN A 73 -9.24 3.80 12.28
N HIS A 74 -8.40 4.49 11.51
CA HIS A 74 -6.95 4.20 11.41
C HIS A 74 -6.67 2.76 10.95
N ASP A 75 -7.54 2.21 10.09
CA ASP A 75 -7.34 0.90 9.51
C ASP A 75 -6.08 0.91 8.63
N VAL A 76 -5.30 -0.17 8.68
CA VAL A 76 -4.02 -0.29 7.97
C VAL A 76 -4.07 -1.46 7.00
N ILE A 77 -3.77 -1.20 5.75
CA ILE A 77 -3.58 -2.20 4.72
C ILE A 77 -2.08 -2.43 4.56
N ILE A 78 -1.64 -3.68 4.72
CA ILE A 78 -0.25 -4.08 4.62
C ILE A 78 -0.07 -4.93 3.37
N ILE A 79 0.73 -4.45 2.42
CA ILE A 79 1.18 -5.26 1.30
C ILE A 79 2.40 -6.05 1.78
N ALA A 80 2.19 -7.35 2.02
CA ALA A 80 3.18 -8.25 2.57
C ALA A 80 3.42 -9.41 1.59
N PRO A 81 4.25 -9.20 0.56
CA PRO A 81 4.44 -10.19 -0.49
C PRO A 81 5.27 -11.38 0.01
N THR A 82 4.80 -12.60 -0.20
CA THR A 82 5.58 -13.83 0.04
C THR A 82 6.25 -14.38 -1.21
N GLY A 83 5.88 -13.88 -2.40
CA GLY A 83 6.30 -14.43 -3.69
C GLY A 83 7.25 -13.58 -4.54
N GLY A 84 7.56 -14.13 -5.72
CA GLY A 84 8.46 -13.58 -6.75
C GLY A 84 7.97 -12.28 -7.41
N SER A 85 6.67 -12.00 -7.38
CA SER A 85 6.05 -10.74 -7.78
C SER A 85 5.46 -10.08 -6.55
N GLY A 86 6.11 -9.05 -6.03
CA GLY A 86 5.68 -8.40 -4.78
C GLY A 86 4.57 -7.35 -4.94
N ARG A 87 4.06 -7.21 -6.16
CA ARG A 87 3.14 -6.15 -6.57
C ARG A 87 1.78 -6.75 -6.92
N THR A 88 0.71 -6.16 -6.41
CA THR A 88 -0.66 -6.53 -6.79
C THR A 88 -1.00 -6.05 -8.21
N THR A 89 -2.04 -6.64 -8.79
CA THR A 89 -2.60 -6.26 -10.09
C THR A 89 -4.06 -5.86 -9.91
N GLU A 90 -4.31 -4.56 -9.86
CA GLU A 90 -5.62 -3.96 -9.66
C GLU A 90 -6.36 -3.89 -11.01
N ALA A 91 -7.54 -4.49 -11.05
CA ALA A 91 -8.33 -4.62 -12.28
C ALA A 91 -9.04 -3.31 -12.71
N ALA A 92 -9.11 -2.31 -11.83
CA ALA A 92 -9.76 -1.04 -12.09
C ALA A 92 -9.08 0.08 -11.30
N SER A 93 -9.38 1.34 -11.65
CA SER A 93 -8.94 2.49 -10.86
C SER A 93 -9.46 2.41 -9.43
N ILE A 94 -8.65 2.85 -8.47
CA ILE A 94 -9.03 2.85 -7.05
C ILE A 94 -9.28 4.28 -6.60
N ASN A 95 -10.43 4.50 -5.97
CA ASN A 95 -10.73 5.75 -5.29
C ASN A 95 -10.55 5.56 -3.77
N TRP A 96 -9.42 6.05 -3.24
CA TRP A 96 -9.09 6.06 -1.82
C TRP A 96 -9.88 7.16 -1.10
N ASN A 97 -11.14 6.83 -0.81
CA ASN A 97 -12.16 7.71 -0.27
C ASN A 97 -12.52 7.41 1.21
N LYS A 98 -11.55 6.97 2.01
CA LYS A 98 -11.73 6.74 3.45
C LYS A 98 -10.64 7.46 4.25
N ARG A 99 -11.03 8.46 5.04
CA ARG A 99 -10.11 9.22 5.89
C ARG A 99 -9.44 8.32 6.92
N PHE A 100 -8.22 8.66 7.32
CA PHE A 100 -7.44 7.89 8.30
C PHE A 100 -7.44 6.38 7.97
N THR A 101 -7.21 6.05 6.70
CA THR A 101 -6.92 4.68 6.28
C THR A 101 -5.53 4.69 5.67
N HIS A 102 -4.69 3.72 6.04
CA HIS A 102 -3.26 3.74 5.74
C HIS A 102 -2.87 2.56 4.85
N LEU A 103 -1.87 2.73 4.01
CA LEU A 103 -1.31 1.69 3.14
C LEU A 103 0.20 1.61 3.34
N ILE A 104 0.70 0.45 3.76
CA ILE A 104 2.13 0.26 4.03
C ILE A 104 2.67 -1.01 3.37
N GLY A 105 3.92 -0.95 2.92
CA GLY A 105 4.62 -2.09 2.36
C GLY A 105 5.50 -2.78 3.39
N SER A 106 5.34 -4.09 3.52
CA SER A 106 6.22 -4.97 4.29
C SER A 106 7.26 -5.60 3.36
N ALA A 107 8.23 -4.78 2.95
CA ALA A 107 9.36 -5.18 2.11
C ALA A 107 10.61 -4.38 2.48
N ALA A 108 11.78 -4.81 2.01
CA ALA A 108 13.02 -4.04 2.17
C ALA A 108 12.83 -2.60 1.63
N PRO A 109 13.19 -1.57 2.41
CA PRO A 109 12.97 -0.18 2.02
C PRO A 109 14.02 0.27 1.00
N SER A 110 13.77 -0.05 -0.28
CA SER A 110 14.48 0.55 -1.40
C SER A 110 13.77 1.83 -1.85
N MET A 111 14.52 2.84 -2.26
CA MET A 111 13.95 4.11 -2.75
C MET A 111 13.24 3.96 -4.10
N VAL A 112 13.76 3.07 -4.93
CA VAL A 112 13.22 2.77 -6.26
C VAL A 112 12.69 1.35 -6.24
N ASN A 113 11.47 1.21 -6.73
CA ASN A 113 10.76 -0.06 -6.85
C ASN A 113 10.79 -0.92 -5.57
N PRO A 114 10.37 -0.38 -4.39
CA PRO A 114 10.06 -1.21 -3.23
C PRO A 114 9.23 -2.42 -3.65
N ARG A 115 9.61 -3.60 -3.15
CA ARG A 115 9.03 -4.86 -3.62
C ARG A 115 7.54 -4.94 -3.32
N ALA A 116 7.11 -4.41 -2.19
CA ALA A 116 5.69 -4.25 -1.87
C ALA A 116 5.10 -3.11 -2.71
N GLY A 117 4.01 -3.37 -3.41
CA GLY A 117 3.34 -2.32 -4.15
C GLY A 117 2.08 -2.79 -4.86
N MET A 118 1.57 -1.91 -5.72
CA MET A 118 0.41 -2.14 -6.56
C MET A 118 0.63 -1.63 -7.97
N SER A 119 0.01 -2.29 -8.94
CA SER A 119 -0.07 -1.82 -10.33
C SER A 119 -1.45 -2.05 -10.90
N PHE A 120 -1.78 -1.31 -11.95
CA PHE A 120 -3.09 -1.37 -12.58
C PHE A 120 -3.03 -2.09 -13.93
N THR A 121 -4.13 -2.74 -14.30
CA THR A 121 -4.35 -3.24 -15.67
C THR A 121 -4.78 -2.12 -16.62
N ALA A 122 -4.89 -2.43 -17.92
CA ALA A 122 -5.40 -1.51 -18.94
C ALA A 122 -6.88 -1.10 -18.74
N ALA A 123 -7.60 -1.74 -17.82
CA ALA A 123 -8.97 -1.35 -17.48
C ALA A 123 -9.04 -0.18 -16.48
N ALA A 124 -7.92 0.23 -15.89
CA ALA A 124 -7.88 1.47 -15.11
C ALA A 124 -7.98 2.69 -16.04
N THR A 125 -8.75 3.68 -15.60
CA THR A 125 -8.91 4.96 -16.30
C THR A 125 -7.90 5.99 -15.77
N THR A 126 -7.89 7.18 -16.38
CA THR A 126 -7.19 8.35 -15.85
C THR A 126 -8.09 9.08 -14.84
N PRO A 127 -7.66 9.31 -13.58
CA PRO A 127 -6.46 8.78 -12.93
C PRO A 127 -6.62 7.31 -12.50
N SER A 128 -5.51 6.55 -12.43
CA SER A 128 -5.54 5.16 -11.96
C SER A 128 -5.76 5.04 -10.45
N PHE A 129 -5.26 6.00 -9.69
CA PHE A 129 -5.44 6.09 -8.25
C PHE A 129 -5.90 7.50 -7.89
N THR A 130 -6.95 7.61 -7.08
CA THR A 130 -7.41 8.91 -6.55
C THR A 130 -7.36 8.86 -5.04
N ILE A 131 -6.75 9.86 -4.41
CA ILE A 131 -6.78 10.06 -2.96
C ILE A 131 -7.64 11.29 -2.68
N SER A 132 -8.89 11.04 -2.32
CA SER A 132 -9.89 12.10 -2.12
C SER A 132 -10.14 12.46 -0.65
N GLU A 133 -9.49 11.74 0.27
CA GLU A 133 -9.70 11.88 1.70
C GLU A 133 -8.40 12.20 2.45
N ASN A 134 -8.56 12.54 3.72
CA ASN A 134 -7.54 13.26 4.47
C ASN A 134 -6.82 12.38 5.50
N GLY A 135 -5.57 12.76 5.83
CA GLY A 135 -4.80 12.16 6.92
C GLY A 135 -4.41 10.69 6.71
N CYS A 136 -4.34 10.25 5.46
CA CYS A 136 -3.88 8.92 5.10
C CYS A 136 -2.35 8.85 5.08
N ILE A 137 -1.81 7.66 5.32
CA ILE A 137 -0.37 7.41 5.33
C ILE A 137 -0.09 6.34 4.29
N PHE A 138 0.81 6.65 3.35
CA PHE A 138 1.29 5.74 2.32
C PHE A 138 2.79 5.57 2.52
N LYS A 139 3.25 4.35 2.81
CA LYS A 139 4.66 4.16 3.17
C LYS A 139 5.28 2.91 2.58
N ASN A 140 6.51 3.04 2.07
CA ASN A 140 7.35 1.93 1.63
C ASN A 140 6.70 1.06 0.54
N ILE A 141 6.07 1.71 -0.44
CA ILE A 141 5.33 1.03 -1.51
C ILE A 141 5.70 1.58 -2.89
N THR A 142 5.53 0.75 -3.90
CA THR A 142 5.44 1.20 -5.30
C THR A 142 3.98 1.32 -5.72
N ILE A 143 3.61 2.43 -6.35
CA ILE A 143 2.32 2.62 -7.03
C ILE A 143 2.63 2.83 -8.51
N ALA A 144 2.13 1.95 -9.39
CA ALA A 144 2.62 1.91 -10.77
C ALA A 144 1.55 1.73 -11.86
N GLN A 145 1.80 2.31 -13.03
CA GLN A 145 0.98 2.18 -14.24
C GLN A 145 1.87 2.08 -15.48
N PHE A 146 1.65 1.05 -16.30
CA PHE A 146 2.43 0.73 -17.51
C PHE A 146 1.56 0.54 -18.75
N ASN A 147 0.28 0.87 -18.66
CA ASN A 147 -0.65 0.90 -19.79
C ASN A 147 -0.84 2.34 -20.24
N ASP A 148 -1.46 2.52 -21.41
CA ASP A 148 -1.83 3.82 -21.99
C ASP A 148 -2.87 4.56 -21.13
N VAL A 149 -2.39 5.19 -20.06
CA VAL A 149 -3.17 5.94 -19.08
C VAL A 149 -2.36 7.17 -18.65
N ASN A 150 -2.90 8.34 -18.94
CA ASN A 150 -2.22 9.63 -18.80
C ASN A 150 -1.89 10.02 -17.36
N VAL A 151 -2.76 9.73 -16.39
CA VAL A 151 -2.53 10.11 -14.98
C VAL A 151 -2.48 8.89 -14.07
N LEU A 152 -1.37 8.72 -13.35
CA LEU A 152 -1.26 7.66 -12.34
C LEU A 152 -2.06 8.02 -11.08
N LEU A 153 -1.74 9.16 -10.45
CA LEU A 153 -2.33 9.55 -9.16
C LEU A 153 -2.93 10.96 -9.22
N SER A 154 -4.18 11.10 -8.75
CA SER A 154 -4.78 12.38 -8.40
C SER A 154 -4.94 12.51 -6.88
N ILE A 155 -4.57 13.67 -6.34
CA ILE A 155 -4.74 13.99 -4.93
C ILE A 155 -5.67 15.20 -4.82
N SER A 156 -6.78 15.02 -4.11
CA SER A 156 -7.69 16.12 -3.72
C SER A 156 -7.93 16.19 -2.21
N GLY A 157 -7.51 15.16 -1.46
CA GLY A 157 -7.51 15.18 0.00
C GLY A 157 -6.31 15.91 0.61
N ASP A 158 -6.49 16.35 1.86
CA ASP A 158 -5.53 17.15 2.62
C ASP A 158 -4.69 16.30 3.59
N ARG A 159 -3.49 16.81 3.91
CA ARG A 159 -2.62 16.30 5.00
C ARG A 159 -2.30 14.81 4.90
N ASN A 160 -2.19 14.29 3.69
CA ASN A 160 -1.72 12.92 3.48
C ASN A 160 -0.18 12.90 3.52
N TYR A 161 0.38 11.81 4.05
CA TYR A 161 1.81 11.60 4.12
C TYR A 161 2.23 10.44 3.23
N PHE A 162 3.25 10.68 2.40
CA PHE A 162 3.88 9.71 1.52
C PHE A 162 5.35 9.56 1.93
N GLY A 163 5.73 8.39 2.44
CA GLY A 163 7.09 8.12 2.91
C GLY A 163 7.73 6.93 2.16
N ASN A 164 8.87 7.13 1.51
CA ASN A 164 9.49 6.09 0.68
C ASN A 164 8.52 5.46 -0.33
N VAL A 165 7.77 6.29 -1.06
CA VAL A 165 6.85 5.84 -2.11
C VAL A 165 7.48 6.06 -3.48
N HIS A 166 7.47 5.02 -4.32
CA HIS A 166 7.82 5.14 -5.71
C HIS A 166 6.56 5.25 -6.57
N PHE A 167 6.34 6.41 -7.17
CA PHE A 167 5.25 6.68 -8.09
C PHE A 167 5.72 6.40 -9.53
N ALA A 168 5.60 5.14 -9.95
CA ALA A 168 6.03 4.67 -11.25
C ALA A 168 4.91 4.86 -12.30
N GLY A 169 4.61 6.11 -12.63
CA GLY A 169 3.61 6.48 -13.63
C GLY A 169 4.22 6.67 -15.02
N ILE A 170 3.35 6.67 -16.04
CA ILE A 170 3.73 6.91 -17.45
C ILE A 170 4.77 5.87 -17.93
N GLY A 171 4.46 4.59 -17.71
CA GLY A 171 5.25 3.46 -18.18
C GLY A 171 4.93 2.99 -19.60
N ASP A 172 4.11 3.74 -20.34
CA ASP A 172 3.73 3.48 -21.74
C ASP A 172 4.18 4.65 -22.62
N ASP A 173 4.63 4.35 -23.86
CA ASP A 173 5.15 5.34 -24.81
C ASP A 173 4.04 6.24 -25.38
N THR A 174 2.84 5.71 -25.62
CA THR A 174 1.71 6.49 -26.12
C THR A 174 1.29 7.53 -25.08
N ALA A 175 1.04 7.07 -23.84
CA ALA A 175 0.75 7.96 -22.73
C ALA A 175 1.92 8.93 -22.46
N GLY A 176 3.17 8.49 -22.62
CA GLY A 176 4.36 9.32 -22.42
C GLY A 176 4.53 10.49 -23.38
N ASN A 177 3.89 10.42 -24.55
CA ASN A 177 3.92 11.47 -25.58
C ASN A 177 2.63 12.33 -25.58
N ASP A 178 1.67 12.06 -24.68
CA ASP A 178 0.46 12.89 -24.53
C ASP A 178 0.76 14.14 -23.67
N ASN A 179 0.23 15.29 -24.08
CA ASN A 179 0.30 16.54 -23.32
C ASN A 179 -0.39 16.45 -21.94
N ALA A 180 -1.34 15.53 -21.78
CA ALA A 180 -2.05 15.28 -20.52
C ALA A 180 -1.27 14.37 -19.55
N ALA A 181 -0.11 13.84 -19.93
CA ALA A 181 0.63 12.86 -19.14
C ALA A 181 1.17 13.43 -17.82
N ARG A 182 0.76 12.87 -16.67
CA ARG A 182 1.21 13.29 -15.33
C ARG A 182 1.42 12.06 -14.44
N VAL A 183 2.55 11.98 -13.74
CA VAL A 183 2.74 10.96 -12.69
C VAL A 183 1.81 11.25 -11.51
N ILE A 184 1.72 12.51 -11.11
CA ILE A 184 0.81 12.97 -10.07
C ILE A 184 0.17 14.28 -10.52
N THR A 185 -1.13 14.43 -10.24
CA THR A 185 -1.84 15.70 -10.31
C THR A 185 -2.41 16.06 -8.94
N PHE A 186 -2.46 17.36 -8.64
CA PHE A 186 -3.18 17.91 -7.51
C PHE A 186 -4.45 18.54 -8.05
N ASP A 187 -5.60 17.95 -7.70
CA ASP A 187 -6.94 18.40 -8.08
C ASP A 187 -7.65 18.95 -6.84
N GLY A 188 -6.92 19.79 -6.10
CA GLY A 188 -7.20 20.17 -4.72
C GLY A 188 -6.15 19.60 -3.76
N GLY A 189 -6.50 19.54 -2.48
CA GLY A 189 -5.68 18.94 -1.42
C GLY A 189 -4.53 19.84 -0.95
N GLU A 190 -4.57 20.23 0.31
CA GLU A 190 -3.56 21.07 0.95
C GLU A 190 -2.66 20.28 1.91
N GLU A 191 -1.43 20.75 2.10
CA GLU A 191 -0.50 20.26 3.14
C GLU A 191 -0.11 18.77 3.03
N ASN A 192 -0.17 18.21 1.82
CA ASN A 192 0.34 16.87 1.55
C ASN A 192 1.87 16.83 1.63
N THR A 193 2.43 15.83 2.30
CA THR A 193 3.88 15.70 2.54
C THR A 193 4.46 14.50 1.80
N PHE A 194 5.55 14.73 1.06
CA PHE A 194 6.31 13.69 0.37
C PHE A 194 7.72 13.63 0.93
N ASP A 195 8.09 12.48 1.50
CA ASP A 195 9.35 12.26 2.20
C ASP A 195 10.04 11.04 1.59
N GLY A 196 11.25 11.24 1.05
CA GLY A 196 12.03 10.18 0.40
C GLY A 196 11.31 9.49 -0.77
N CYS A 197 10.42 10.18 -1.49
CA CYS A 197 9.67 9.61 -2.60
C CYS A 197 10.40 9.74 -3.94
N THR A 198 10.13 8.80 -4.85
CA THR A 198 10.63 8.81 -6.24
C THR A 198 9.47 8.94 -7.22
N PHE A 199 9.63 9.71 -8.30
CA PHE A 199 8.58 9.95 -9.29
C PHE A 199 9.04 9.59 -10.71
N GLY A 200 8.17 8.91 -11.45
CA GLY A 200 8.37 8.55 -12.84
C GLY A 200 9.15 7.25 -13.05
N VAL A 201 9.43 6.97 -14.32
CA VAL A 201 10.20 5.80 -14.78
C VAL A 201 11.20 6.22 -15.87
N ASP A 202 12.32 5.50 -15.94
CA ASP A 202 13.45 5.78 -16.84
C ASP A 202 13.37 5.05 -18.20
N THR A 203 12.41 4.14 -18.36
CA THR A 203 12.42 3.18 -19.48
C THR A 203 11.72 3.64 -20.75
N ILE A 204 11.12 4.84 -20.76
CA ILE A 204 10.28 5.33 -21.86
C ILE A 204 10.94 6.53 -22.52
N THR A 205 11.20 6.40 -23.83
CA THR A 205 11.65 7.53 -24.66
C THR A 205 10.51 8.54 -24.74
N ARG A 206 10.80 9.81 -24.44
CA ARG A 206 9.82 10.90 -24.54
C ARG A 206 10.23 11.79 -25.69
N THR A 207 9.44 11.81 -26.76
CA THR A 207 9.69 12.70 -27.89
C THR A 207 8.92 13.99 -27.67
N GLY A 208 9.36 14.79 -26.70
CA GLY A 208 8.75 16.10 -26.44
C GLY A 208 9.09 17.10 -27.55
N THR A 209 8.05 17.75 -28.10
CA THR A 209 8.14 19.05 -28.77
C THR A 209 7.78 20.16 -27.80
#